data_AF-A0A350YXI3-F1
#
_entry.id   AF-A0A350YXI3-F1
#
_cell.length_a   1.000
_cell.length_b   1.000
_cell.length_c   1.000
_cell.angle_alpha   90.00
_cell.angle_beta   90.00
_cell.angle_gamma   90.00
#
_symmetry.space_group_name_H-M   'P 1'
#
loop_
_entity.id
_entity.type
_entity.pdbx_description
1 polymer ?
#
loop_
_entity_poly.entity_id
_entity_poly.type
_entity_poly.pdbx_seq_one_letter_code
_entity_poly.pdbx_strand_id
1 'polypeptide(L)'
;MRPGFFLNLAELMFARSYFQKHGNYRPLINEAPHPDTTMFVMIPSFREPNVLATLDSLAVCHPPRGVAEVFVIINEPETCSPEVSALNELTYQEVSQWIEKRPPGRIRFHTAPVVKLPQKWAGVGMARKRGMDEALWRFQLLDRPSGIIVSLDADTLVEPHYLTTIEEHFRNHPAHVGATIDFSHQLDGISDKQREGILLYEKYLKYYKAALTWCGYPNALYTIGSAFAVTADGYMRRGG
;
A
#
# COMPACT_ATOMS: atom_id res chain seq x y z
N MET A 1 -18.87 40.62 21.74
CA MET A 1 -19.67 39.40 21.52
C MET A 1 -19.90 39.18 20.04
N ARG A 2 -19.17 38.23 19.45
CA ARG A 2 -19.64 37.29 18.42
C ARG A 2 -18.81 36.01 18.62
N PRO A 3 -19.31 35.01 19.37
CA PRO A 3 -18.69 33.71 19.44
C PRO A 3 -19.13 32.92 18.20
N GLY A 4 -18.18 32.52 17.35
CA GLY A 4 -18.52 31.68 16.20
C GLY A 4 -17.54 31.80 15.05
N PHE A 5 -16.30 31.33 15.24
CA PHE A 5 -15.42 30.95 14.14
C PHE A 5 -14.38 29.89 14.57
N PHE A 6 -14.69 29.09 15.59
CA PHE A 6 -14.10 27.76 15.74
C PHE A 6 -15.08 26.77 15.12
N LEU A 7 -15.20 26.78 13.80
CA LEU A 7 -15.66 25.57 13.11
C LEU A 7 -14.63 24.51 13.48
N ASN A 8 -15.10 23.55 14.25
CA ASN A 8 -14.34 22.44 14.78
C ASN A 8 -13.64 21.73 13.60
N LEU A 9 -12.31 21.82 13.48
CA LEU A 9 -11.56 21.14 12.40
C LEU A 9 -11.87 19.63 12.37
N ALA A 10 -12.34 19.06 13.49
CA ALA A 10 -12.82 17.69 13.60
C ALA A 10 -14.11 17.39 12.81
N GLU A 11 -14.83 18.41 12.31
CA GLU A 11 -16.02 18.23 11.45
C GLU A 11 -15.71 18.18 9.95
N LEU A 12 -14.51 18.57 9.52
CA LEU A 12 -14.11 18.71 8.10
C LEU A 12 -13.20 17.59 7.59
N MET A 13 -13.15 16.45 8.26
CA MET A 13 -12.36 15.29 7.83
C MET A 13 -13.14 14.42 6.84
N PHE A 14 -12.69 14.33 5.58
CA PHE A 14 -13.44 13.60 4.53
C PHE A 14 -13.68 12.12 4.86
N ALA A 15 -12.75 11.48 5.59
CA ALA A 15 -12.84 10.07 5.98
C ALA A 15 -13.42 9.82 7.40
N ARG A 16 -14.02 10.84 8.04
CA ARG A 16 -14.52 10.73 9.42
C ARG A 16 -15.52 9.59 9.59
N SER A 17 -16.48 9.49 8.67
CA SER A 17 -17.54 8.48 8.74
C SER A 17 -17.00 7.05 8.62
N TYR A 18 -15.90 6.87 7.88
CA TYR A 18 -15.19 5.60 7.75
C TYR A 18 -14.61 5.18 9.10
N PHE A 19 -13.79 6.02 9.72
CA PHE A 19 -13.13 5.68 10.97
C PHE A 19 -14.07 5.60 12.18
N GLN A 20 -15.20 6.31 12.15
CA GLN A 20 -16.28 6.12 13.13
C GLN A 20 -16.91 4.72 13.03
N LYS A 21 -17.17 4.23 11.82
CA LYS A 21 -17.72 2.87 11.60
C LYS A 21 -16.72 1.78 11.95
N HIS A 22 -15.43 2.02 11.68
CA HIS A 22 -14.35 1.05 11.92
C HIS A 22 -13.68 1.17 13.31
N GLY A 23 -14.30 1.89 14.26
CA GLY A 23 -14.00 1.76 15.69
C GLY A 23 -12.79 2.53 16.22
N ASN A 24 -12.68 3.84 15.91
CA ASN A 24 -11.62 4.73 16.38
C ASN A 24 -10.22 4.21 16.04
N TYR A 25 -9.84 4.42 14.78
CA TYR A 25 -8.53 4.11 14.24
C TYR A 25 -7.40 4.66 15.12
N ARG A 26 -6.40 3.80 15.36
CA ARG A 26 -5.14 4.20 16.00
C ARG A 26 -4.06 4.27 14.93
N PRO A 27 -3.35 5.40 14.77
CA PRO A 27 -2.22 5.50 13.87
C PRO A 27 -1.12 4.49 14.21
N LEU A 28 -0.50 3.94 13.18
CA LEU A 28 0.69 3.10 13.26
C LEU A 28 1.97 3.93 13.30
N ILE A 29 1.97 5.05 12.57
CA ILE A 29 3.11 5.94 12.43
C ILE A 29 2.79 7.24 13.18
N ASN A 30 3.64 7.58 14.15
CA ASN A 30 3.45 8.78 14.97
C ASN A 30 3.91 10.06 14.26
N GLU A 31 4.77 9.95 13.25
CA GLU A 31 5.22 11.08 12.45
C GLU A 31 4.08 11.60 11.56
N ALA A 32 3.89 12.93 11.56
CA ALA A 32 2.94 13.56 10.66
C ALA A 32 3.32 13.32 9.19
N PRO A 33 2.36 13.12 8.27
CA PRO A 33 2.68 12.98 6.86
C PRO A 33 3.28 14.28 6.30
N HIS A 34 4.10 14.15 5.27
CA HIS A 34 4.69 15.33 4.64
C HIS A 34 3.59 16.21 4.02
N PRO A 35 3.65 17.55 4.15
CA PRO A 35 2.61 18.44 3.65
C PRO A 35 2.36 18.30 2.15
N ASP A 36 3.32 17.83 1.35
CA ASP A 36 3.21 17.63 -0.11
C ASP A 36 2.97 16.18 -0.54
N THR A 37 2.63 15.28 0.38
CA THR A 37 2.37 13.87 0.05
C THR A 37 1.17 13.68 -0.86
N THR A 38 1.40 13.12 -2.04
CA THR A 38 0.36 12.79 -3.03
C THR A 38 0.14 11.29 -3.18
N MET A 39 1.07 10.47 -2.69
CA MET A 39 1.06 9.03 -2.84
C MET A 39 1.54 8.31 -1.59
N PHE A 40 0.81 7.30 -1.16
CA PHE A 40 1.26 6.31 -0.20
C PHE A 40 1.47 4.96 -0.89
N VAL A 41 2.58 4.29 -0.62
CA VAL A 41 2.82 2.90 -1.05
C VAL A 41 2.81 2.03 0.19
N MET A 42 1.85 1.12 0.29
CA MET A 42 1.69 0.23 1.43
C MET A 42 2.21 -1.16 1.07
N ILE A 43 3.13 -1.66 1.90
CA ILE A 43 3.79 -2.96 1.79
C ILE A 43 3.51 -3.76 3.07
N PRO A 44 2.66 -4.80 3.04
CA PRO A 44 2.53 -5.72 4.16
C PRO A 44 3.72 -6.69 4.16
N SER A 45 4.25 -7.03 5.34
CA SER A 45 5.38 -7.96 5.48
C SER A 45 5.12 -8.95 6.60
N PHE A 46 5.19 -10.25 6.29
CA PHE A 46 5.12 -11.33 7.27
C PHE A 46 6.04 -12.46 6.84
N ARG A 47 7.09 -12.74 7.62
CA ARG A 47 8.11 -13.74 7.29
C ARG A 47 8.82 -13.49 5.96
N GLU A 48 9.02 -12.22 5.61
CA GLU A 48 9.65 -11.82 4.35
C GLU A 48 11.04 -11.22 4.58
N PRO A 49 12.11 -12.03 4.45
CA PRO A 49 13.48 -11.56 4.68
C PRO A 49 13.97 -10.59 3.58
N ASN A 50 13.32 -10.56 2.41
CA ASN A 50 13.80 -9.86 1.23
C ASN A 50 13.17 -8.47 1.02
N VAL A 51 12.42 -7.96 2.00
CA VAL A 51 11.73 -6.66 1.87
C VAL A 51 12.68 -5.51 1.52
N LEU A 52 13.94 -5.58 1.95
CA LEU A 52 14.94 -4.55 1.64
C LEU A 52 15.19 -4.39 0.12
N ALA A 53 15.15 -5.47 -0.66
CA ALA A 53 15.34 -5.40 -2.11
C ALA A 53 14.21 -4.60 -2.79
N THR A 54 12.97 -4.80 -2.33
CA THR A 54 11.81 -4.02 -2.76
C THR A 54 11.98 -2.55 -2.40
N LEU A 55 12.43 -2.24 -1.18
CA LEU A 55 12.68 -0.87 -0.75
C LEU A 55 13.82 -0.21 -1.53
N ASP A 56 14.88 -0.94 -1.84
CA ASP A 56 15.98 -0.47 -2.69
C ASP A 56 15.50 -0.16 -4.11
N SER A 57 14.62 -0.98 -4.69
CA SER A 57 14.03 -0.71 -6.00
C SER A 57 13.12 0.54 -6.00
N LEU A 58 12.31 0.73 -4.94
CA LEU A 58 11.49 1.94 -4.76
C LEU A 58 12.32 3.20 -4.56
N ALA A 59 13.44 3.07 -3.87
CA ALA A 59 14.32 4.18 -3.55
C ALA A 59 15.03 4.79 -4.75
N VAL A 60 15.24 4.01 -5.81
CA VAL A 60 15.83 4.48 -7.07
C VAL A 60 14.78 4.90 -8.09
N CYS A 61 13.48 4.83 -7.75
CA CYS A 61 12.44 5.35 -8.62
C CYS A 61 12.56 6.86 -8.81
N HIS A 62 12.09 7.33 -9.97
CA HIS A 62 11.79 8.73 -10.20
C HIS A 62 10.69 9.18 -9.24
N PRO A 63 10.89 10.27 -8.48
CA PRO A 63 9.88 10.75 -7.55
C PRO A 63 8.67 11.34 -8.31
N PRO A 64 7.45 11.24 -7.75
CA PRO A 64 6.27 11.92 -8.30
C PRO A 64 6.39 13.45 -8.21
N ARG A 65 5.39 14.21 -8.71
CA ARG A 65 5.28 15.68 -8.56
C ARG A 65 4.99 16.14 -7.13
N GLY A 66 4.52 15.26 -6.25
CA GLY A 66 4.45 15.49 -4.81
C GLY A 66 5.57 14.79 -4.04
N VAL A 67 5.24 14.32 -2.84
CA VAL A 67 6.02 13.35 -2.08
C VAL A 67 5.31 11.99 -2.13
N ALA A 68 6.08 10.92 -2.30
CA ALA A 68 5.64 9.55 -2.05
C ALA A 68 6.14 9.14 -0.66
N GLU A 69 5.26 8.56 0.15
CA GLU A 69 5.62 7.96 1.42
C GLU A 69 5.32 6.46 1.37
N VAL A 70 6.32 5.63 1.69
CA VAL A 70 6.27 4.17 1.64
C VAL A 70 6.14 3.65 3.06
N PHE A 71 5.20 2.75 3.29
CA PHE A 71 4.98 2.07 4.56
C PHE A 71 5.33 0.60 4.43
N VAL A 72 6.21 0.13 5.31
CA VAL A 72 6.40 -1.30 5.54
C VAL A 72 5.70 -1.64 6.84
N ILE A 73 4.62 -2.40 6.75
CA ILE A 73 3.86 -2.85 7.91
C ILE A 73 4.21 -4.30 8.16
N ILE A 74 5.16 -4.53 9.05
CA ILE A 74 5.47 -5.87 9.55
C ILE A 74 4.31 -6.28 10.45
N ASN A 75 3.65 -7.39 10.12
CA ASN A 75 2.45 -7.84 10.81
C ASN A 75 2.59 -9.30 11.24
N GLU A 76 1.91 -9.68 12.31
CA GLU A 76 1.85 -11.08 12.72
C GLU A 76 0.58 -11.42 13.51
N PRO A 77 0.13 -12.68 13.48
CA PRO A 77 -0.96 -13.12 14.35
C PRO A 77 -0.62 -12.97 15.84
N GLU A 78 -1.62 -12.74 16.69
CA GLU A 78 -1.44 -12.74 18.14
C GLU A 78 -0.84 -14.05 18.69
N THR A 79 -1.16 -15.19 18.07
CA THR A 79 -0.63 -16.51 18.46
C THR A 79 0.54 -16.94 17.58
N CYS A 80 1.34 -16.00 17.08
CA CYS A 80 2.52 -16.31 16.28
C CYS A 80 3.54 -17.13 17.08
N SER A 81 4.26 -18.04 16.40
CA SER A 81 5.30 -18.82 17.08
C SER A 81 6.49 -17.92 17.47
N PRO A 82 7.23 -18.25 18.55
CA PRO A 82 8.39 -17.46 18.97
C PRO A 82 9.44 -17.29 17.87
N GLU A 83 9.65 -18.32 17.03
CA GLU A 83 10.63 -18.28 15.94
C GLU A 83 10.21 -17.30 14.84
N VAL A 84 8.92 -17.30 14.48
CA VAL A 84 8.39 -16.37 13.47
C VAL A 84 8.36 -14.94 14.02
N SER A 85 8.01 -14.77 15.30
CA SER A 85 8.00 -13.45 15.93
C SER A 85 9.41 -12.87 16.03
N ALA A 86 10.41 -13.69 16.34
CA ALA A 86 11.81 -13.27 16.30
C ALA A 86 12.27 -12.87 14.88
N LEU A 87 11.83 -13.59 13.84
CA LEU A 87 12.11 -13.23 12.45
C LEU A 87 11.48 -11.88 12.07
N ASN A 88 10.21 -11.66 12.41
CA ASN A 88 9.53 -10.40 12.12
C ASN A 88 10.15 -9.22 12.88
N GLU A 89 10.57 -9.42 14.12
CA GLU A 89 11.28 -8.40 14.91
C GLU A 89 12.65 -8.08 14.29
N LEU A 90 13.38 -9.09 13.82
CA LEU A 90 14.62 -8.87 13.07
C LEU A 90 14.36 -8.05 11.79
N THR A 91 13.35 -8.43 11.00
CA THR A 91 12.95 -7.67 9.81
C THR A 91 12.58 -6.22 10.15
N TYR A 92 11.87 -5.99 11.25
CA TYR A 92 11.56 -4.62 11.73
C TYR A 92 12.85 -3.83 12.04
N GLN A 93 13.82 -4.44 12.71
CA GLN A 93 15.10 -3.80 13.03
C GLN A 93 15.91 -3.48 11.76
N GLU A 94 15.99 -4.42 10.82
CA GLU A 94 16.69 -4.24 9.55
C GLU A 94 16.07 -3.11 8.71
N VAL A 95 14.73 -3.09 8.59
CA VAL A 95 14.00 -2.03 7.89
C VAL A 95 14.20 -0.68 8.59
N SER A 96 14.12 -0.63 9.93
CA SER A 96 14.33 0.61 10.69
C SER A 96 15.73 1.19 10.46
N GLN A 97 16.77 0.35 10.56
CA GLN A 97 18.15 0.75 10.30
C GLN A 97 18.37 1.17 8.85
N TRP A 98 17.71 0.52 7.89
CA TRP A 98 17.78 0.89 6.48
C TRP A 98 17.15 2.26 6.24
N ILE A 99 16.03 2.58 6.90
CA ILE A 99 15.36 3.88 6.82
C ILE A 99 16.24 4.99 7.41
N GLU A 100 16.83 4.77 8.59
CA GLU A 100 17.67 5.77 9.28
C GLU A 100 18.90 6.20 8.46
N LYS A 101 19.43 5.32 7.62
CA LYS A 101 20.60 5.60 6.78
C LYS A 101 20.26 6.46 5.55
N ARG A 102 18.98 6.71 5.28
CA ARG A 102 18.57 7.42 4.07
C ARG A 102 18.51 8.93 4.26
N PRO A 103 19.01 9.70 3.28
CA PRO A 103 18.82 11.14 3.28
C PRO A 103 17.33 11.47 3.08
N PRO A 104 16.87 12.61 3.61
CA PRO A 104 15.53 13.10 3.32
C PRO A 104 15.37 13.33 1.81
N GLY A 105 14.22 12.93 1.29
CA GLY A 105 13.91 13.03 -0.13
C GLY A 105 12.42 13.13 -0.40
N ARG A 106 12.06 13.05 -1.68
CA ARG A 106 10.67 13.03 -2.15
C ARG A 106 10.04 11.64 -2.14
N ILE A 107 10.85 10.63 -1.87
CA ILE A 107 10.41 9.28 -1.52
C ILE A 107 10.85 9.08 -0.07
N ARG A 108 9.89 8.97 0.83
CA ARG A 108 10.12 8.78 2.27
C ARG A 108 9.67 7.40 2.67
N PHE A 109 10.29 6.83 3.69
CA PHE A 109 10.05 5.47 4.12
C PHE A 109 9.75 5.47 5.60
N HIS A 110 8.73 4.70 6.00
CA HIS A 110 8.31 4.56 7.37
C HIS A 110 8.01 3.09 7.68
N THR A 111 8.21 2.74 8.94
CA THR A 111 7.82 1.46 9.51
C THR A 111 7.25 1.70 10.91
N ALA A 112 6.54 0.71 11.44
CA ALA A 112 5.99 0.73 12.78
C ALA A 112 6.43 -0.55 13.52
N PRO A 113 6.44 -0.55 14.87
CA PRO A 113 6.62 -1.78 15.63
C PRO A 113 5.67 -2.88 15.14
N VAL A 114 6.10 -4.13 15.26
CA VAL A 114 5.39 -5.29 14.71
C VAL A 114 3.91 -5.28 15.10
N VAL A 115 3.05 -5.25 14.09
CA VAL A 115 1.60 -5.11 14.25
C VAL A 115 0.97 -6.46 14.53
N LYS A 116 0.48 -6.64 15.75
CA LYS A 116 -0.32 -7.81 16.14
C LYS A 116 -1.71 -7.74 15.49
N LEU A 117 -2.06 -8.77 14.74
CA LEU A 117 -3.37 -8.93 14.11
C LEU A 117 -4.19 -10.01 14.84
N PRO A 118 -5.51 -9.80 15.04
CA PRO A 118 -6.37 -10.82 15.64
C PRO A 118 -6.31 -12.13 14.87
N GLN A 119 -6.17 -13.26 15.59
CA GLN A 119 -5.92 -14.57 14.97
C GLN A 119 -6.93 -14.95 13.88
N LYS A 120 -8.21 -14.64 14.10
CA LYS A 120 -9.31 -14.94 13.17
C LYS A 120 -9.14 -14.25 11.79
N TRP A 121 -8.37 -13.17 11.74
CA TRP A 121 -8.25 -12.30 10.57
C TRP A 121 -6.80 -12.03 10.16
N ALA A 122 -5.82 -12.78 10.69
CA ALA A 122 -4.38 -12.54 10.47
C ALA A 122 -3.88 -12.89 9.04
N GLY A 123 -4.78 -12.94 8.05
CA GLY A 123 -4.42 -13.09 6.65
C GLY A 123 -3.88 -11.78 6.05
N VAL A 124 -3.23 -11.90 4.88
CA VAL A 124 -2.62 -10.79 4.13
C VAL A 124 -3.60 -9.62 3.86
N GLY A 125 -4.89 -9.92 3.67
CA GLY A 125 -5.91 -8.89 3.44
C GLY A 125 -6.08 -7.92 4.61
N MET A 126 -5.98 -8.41 5.85
CA MET A 126 -6.10 -7.55 7.04
C MET A 126 -4.85 -6.70 7.26
N ALA A 127 -3.66 -7.27 7.03
CA ALA A 127 -2.41 -6.51 7.07
C ALA A 127 -2.44 -5.35 6.07
N ARG A 128 -2.86 -5.67 4.83
CA ARG A 128 -3.06 -4.69 3.77
C ARG A 128 -4.06 -3.61 4.15
N LYS A 129 -5.25 -4.01 4.62
CA LYS A 129 -6.26 -3.07 5.10
C LYS A 129 -5.69 -2.17 6.21
N ARG A 130 -4.96 -2.74 7.17
CA ARG A 130 -4.40 -1.99 8.30
C ARG A 130 -3.39 -0.92 7.85
N GLY A 131 -2.56 -1.23 6.87
CA GLY A 131 -1.65 -0.25 6.25
C GLY A 131 -2.37 0.76 5.34
N MET A 132 -3.38 0.34 4.58
CA MET A 132 -4.15 1.26 3.73
C MET A 132 -5.05 2.19 4.55
N ASP A 133 -5.53 1.75 5.71
CA ASP A 133 -6.21 2.59 6.68
C ASP A 133 -5.25 3.66 7.25
N GLU A 134 -3.95 3.37 7.41
CA GLU A 134 -2.93 4.36 7.80
C GLU A 134 -2.77 5.42 6.71
N ALA A 135 -2.68 4.98 5.44
CA ALA A 135 -2.64 5.89 4.30
C ALA A 135 -3.89 6.78 4.23
N LEU A 136 -5.08 6.21 4.42
CA LEU A 136 -6.33 6.96 4.47
C LEU A 136 -6.35 7.96 5.63
N TRP A 137 -5.90 7.54 6.81
CA TRP A 137 -5.84 8.39 8.00
C TRP A 137 -4.92 9.60 7.75
N ARG A 138 -3.75 9.37 7.16
CA ARG A 138 -2.79 10.42 6.84
C ARG A 138 -3.29 11.35 5.73
N PHE A 139 -3.95 10.82 4.69
CA PHE A 139 -4.60 11.69 3.70
C PHE A 139 -5.76 12.51 4.28
N GLN A 140 -6.47 11.99 5.28
CA GLN A 140 -7.46 12.75 6.02
C GLN A 140 -6.84 13.94 6.78
N LEU A 141 -5.66 13.77 7.38
CA LEU A 141 -4.93 14.88 8.02
C LEU A 141 -4.49 15.96 7.02
N LEU A 142 -4.24 15.56 5.77
CA LEU A 142 -3.83 16.45 4.68
C LEU A 142 -5.01 17.03 3.88
N ASP A 143 -6.25 16.60 4.16
CA ASP A 143 -7.45 16.87 3.36
C ASP A 143 -7.27 16.55 1.86
N ARG A 144 -6.77 15.33 1.57
CA ARG A 144 -6.44 14.86 0.21
C ARG A 144 -7.28 13.63 -0.21
N PRO A 145 -8.57 13.81 -0.54
CA PRO A 145 -9.41 12.70 -1.00
C PRO A 145 -8.94 12.08 -2.32
N SER A 146 -8.24 12.84 -3.17
CA SER A 146 -7.66 12.35 -4.43
C SER A 146 -6.26 11.76 -4.28
N GLY A 147 -5.73 11.67 -3.05
CA GLY A 147 -4.44 11.05 -2.79
C GLY A 147 -4.41 9.58 -3.22
N ILE A 148 -3.27 9.09 -3.71
CA ILE A 148 -3.14 7.74 -4.26
C ILE A 148 -2.62 6.79 -3.19
N ILE A 149 -3.26 5.65 -3.01
CA ILE A 149 -2.83 4.54 -2.15
C ILE A 149 -2.48 3.37 -3.05
N VAL A 150 -1.20 2.97 -3.06
CA VAL A 150 -0.67 1.85 -3.83
C VAL A 150 -0.50 0.66 -2.89
N SER A 151 -0.87 -0.53 -3.35
CA SER A 151 -0.63 -1.79 -2.67
C SER A 151 0.44 -2.59 -3.41
N LEU A 152 1.55 -2.86 -2.74
CA LEU A 152 2.71 -3.57 -3.26
C LEU A 152 3.07 -4.73 -2.31
N ASP A 153 3.51 -5.86 -2.82
CA ASP A 153 3.98 -6.97 -1.97
C ASP A 153 5.45 -6.75 -1.55
N ALA A 154 5.85 -7.35 -0.43
CA ALA A 154 7.19 -7.16 0.14
C ALA A 154 8.31 -7.80 -0.70
N ASP A 155 8.01 -8.73 -1.59
CA ASP A 155 8.94 -9.40 -2.49
C ASP A 155 8.87 -8.90 -3.95
N THR A 156 8.22 -7.76 -4.20
CA THR A 156 8.05 -7.21 -5.56
C THR A 156 9.05 -6.09 -5.87
N LEU A 157 9.91 -6.32 -6.86
CA LEU A 157 10.76 -5.26 -7.43
C LEU A 157 9.94 -4.35 -8.35
N VAL A 158 10.28 -3.06 -8.34
CA VAL A 158 9.63 -2.05 -9.20
C VAL A 158 10.61 -1.40 -10.18
N GLU A 159 10.08 -0.97 -11.32
CA GLU A 159 10.81 -0.23 -12.34
C GLU A 159 11.06 1.25 -11.93
N PRO A 160 12.09 1.92 -12.47
CA PRO A 160 12.39 3.31 -12.11
C PRO A 160 11.23 4.30 -12.32
N HIS A 161 10.34 4.03 -13.27
CA HIS A 161 9.20 4.88 -13.61
C HIS A 161 7.90 4.48 -12.90
N TYR A 162 7.95 3.53 -11.94
CA TYR A 162 6.77 2.98 -11.27
C TYR A 162 5.88 4.07 -10.64
N LEU A 163 6.46 4.92 -9.78
CA LEU A 163 5.69 5.96 -9.07
C LEU A 163 5.17 7.05 -10.02
N THR A 164 5.98 7.50 -10.98
CA THR A 164 5.57 8.53 -11.94
C THR A 164 4.46 8.03 -12.87
N THR A 165 4.51 6.77 -13.30
CA THR A 165 3.49 6.18 -14.18
C THR A 165 2.14 6.06 -13.47
N ILE A 166 2.14 5.68 -12.19
CA ILE A 166 0.92 5.66 -11.38
C ILE A 166 0.35 7.07 -11.23
N GLU A 167 1.19 8.07 -10.89
CA GLU A 167 0.75 9.46 -10.77
C GLU A 167 0.15 9.99 -12.10
N GLU A 168 0.81 9.72 -13.23
CA GLU A 168 0.36 10.12 -14.55
C GLU A 168 -0.98 9.48 -14.93
N HIS A 169 -1.21 8.21 -14.58
CA HIS A 169 -2.47 7.54 -14.84
C HIS A 169 -3.65 8.30 -14.22
N PHE A 170 -3.61 8.57 -12.91
CA PHE A 170 -4.69 9.26 -12.20
C PHE A 170 -4.81 10.73 -12.60
N ARG A 171 -3.71 11.38 -12.99
CA ARG A 171 -3.73 12.75 -13.53
C ARG A 171 -4.43 12.81 -14.89
N ASN A 172 -4.20 11.84 -15.77
CA ASN A 172 -4.79 11.78 -17.10
C ASN A 172 -6.22 11.23 -17.09
N HIS A 173 -6.59 10.49 -16.03
CA HIS A 173 -7.92 9.89 -15.87
C HIS A 173 -8.52 10.22 -14.50
N PRO A 174 -8.89 11.49 -14.24
CA PRO A 174 -9.34 11.94 -12.91
C PRO A 174 -10.65 11.28 -12.43
N ALA A 175 -11.41 10.64 -13.32
CA ALA A 175 -12.60 9.87 -12.95
C ALA A 175 -12.28 8.44 -12.46
N HIS A 176 -11.05 7.94 -12.69
CA HIS A 176 -10.66 6.61 -12.25
C HIS A 176 -10.38 6.64 -10.75
N VAL A 177 -11.07 5.76 -10.01
CA VAL A 177 -10.89 5.61 -8.56
C VAL A 177 -9.91 4.50 -8.21
N GLY A 178 -9.52 3.66 -9.18
CA GLY A 178 -8.54 2.61 -9.02
C GLY A 178 -7.99 2.10 -10.35
N ALA A 179 -6.81 1.48 -10.27
CA ALA A 179 -6.10 0.90 -11.41
C ALA A 179 -5.37 -0.38 -10.97
N THR A 180 -5.21 -1.30 -11.92
CA THR A 180 -4.30 -2.46 -11.76
C THR A 180 -3.01 -2.15 -12.48
N ILE A 181 -1.89 -2.54 -11.87
CA ILE A 181 -0.54 -2.30 -12.36
C ILE A 181 -0.09 -3.58 -13.04
N ASP A 182 0.62 -3.45 -14.15
CA ASP A 182 1.15 -4.61 -14.86
C ASP A 182 2.21 -5.33 -14.03
N PHE A 183 2.28 -6.65 -14.15
CA PHE A 183 3.11 -7.48 -13.29
C PHE A 183 3.64 -8.73 -14.03
N SER A 184 4.75 -9.23 -13.51
CA SER A 184 5.34 -10.52 -13.89
C SER A 184 6.11 -11.09 -12.69
N HIS A 185 6.03 -12.39 -12.48
CA HIS A 185 6.79 -13.09 -11.46
C HIS A 185 8.22 -13.30 -11.93
N GLN A 186 9.15 -13.26 -10.98
CA GLN A 186 10.54 -13.64 -11.22
C GLN A 186 10.61 -15.16 -11.40
N LEU A 187 11.28 -15.60 -12.46
CA LEU A 187 11.38 -17.02 -12.80
C LEU A 187 12.79 -17.59 -12.57
N ASP A 188 13.71 -16.81 -12.02
CA ASP A 188 15.08 -17.25 -11.76
C ASP A 188 15.15 -18.03 -10.43
N GLY A 189 15.97 -19.07 -10.38
CA GLY A 189 16.20 -19.85 -9.16
C GLY A 189 15.06 -20.79 -8.73
N ILE A 190 14.01 -20.95 -9.53
CA ILE A 190 12.87 -21.85 -9.22
C ILE A 190 12.90 -23.14 -10.05
N SER A 191 12.22 -24.18 -9.56
CA SER A 191 12.07 -25.45 -10.30
C SER A 191 11.21 -25.30 -11.56
N ASP A 192 11.40 -26.19 -12.53
CA ASP A 192 10.61 -26.19 -13.78
C ASP A 192 9.10 -26.30 -13.53
N LYS A 193 8.69 -27.11 -12.53
CA LYS A 193 7.29 -27.25 -12.14
C LYS A 193 6.72 -25.94 -11.57
N GLN A 194 7.50 -25.21 -10.76
CA GLN A 194 7.08 -23.90 -10.26
C GLN A 194 6.99 -22.87 -11.39
N ARG A 195 8.00 -22.86 -12.28
CA ARG A 195 8.03 -22.00 -13.46
C ARG A 195 6.79 -22.21 -14.33
N GLU A 196 6.46 -23.45 -14.66
CA GLU A 196 5.27 -23.78 -15.43
C GLU A 196 3.99 -23.32 -14.73
N GLY A 197 3.86 -23.59 -13.43
CA GLY A 197 2.70 -23.17 -12.64
C GLY A 197 2.50 -21.64 -12.65
N ILE A 198 3.58 -20.88 -12.48
CA ILE A 198 3.57 -19.41 -12.51
C ILE A 198 3.17 -18.91 -13.90
N LEU A 199 3.77 -19.44 -14.97
CA LEU A 199 3.46 -19.04 -16.35
C LEU A 199 2.00 -19.33 -16.71
N LEU A 200 1.46 -20.48 -16.29
CA LEU A 200 0.05 -20.82 -16.49
C LEU A 200 -0.88 -19.87 -15.72
N TYR A 201 -0.53 -19.52 -14.48
CA TYR A 201 -1.27 -18.56 -13.66
C TYR A 201 -1.32 -17.17 -14.31
N GLU A 202 -0.17 -16.65 -14.74
CA GLU A 202 -0.12 -15.35 -15.44
C GLU A 202 -0.90 -15.36 -16.75
N LYS A 203 -0.72 -16.43 -17.54
CA LYS A 203 -1.45 -16.59 -18.81
C LYS A 203 -2.96 -16.62 -18.57
N TYR A 204 -3.41 -17.30 -17.52
CA TYR A 204 -4.81 -17.31 -17.12
C TYR A 204 -5.32 -15.90 -16.79
N LEU A 205 -4.60 -15.13 -15.96
CA LEU A 205 -5.03 -13.77 -15.59
C LEU A 205 -5.09 -12.83 -16.81
N LYS A 206 -4.07 -12.89 -17.67
CA LYS A 206 -4.01 -12.11 -18.93
C LYS A 206 -5.13 -12.50 -19.87
N TYR A 207 -5.38 -13.79 -20.06
CA TYR A 207 -6.45 -14.30 -20.89
C TYR A 207 -7.84 -13.91 -20.34
N TYR A 208 -8.06 -14.05 -19.03
CA TYR A 208 -9.33 -13.73 -18.40
C TYR A 208 -9.68 -12.24 -18.55
N LYS A 209 -8.74 -11.33 -18.27
CA LYS A 209 -8.91 -9.90 -18.50
C LYS A 209 -9.19 -9.57 -19.97
N ALA A 210 -8.45 -10.19 -20.89
CA ALA A 210 -8.65 -10.00 -22.33
C ALA A 210 -10.05 -10.46 -22.78
N ALA A 211 -10.52 -11.60 -22.28
CA ALA A 211 -11.85 -12.12 -22.56
C ALA A 211 -12.96 -11.19 -22.01
N LEU A 212 -12.81 -10.68 -20.79
CA LEU A 212 -13.74 -9.68 -20.23
C LEU A 212 -13.80 -8.42 -21.11
N THR A 213 -12.64 -7.93 -21.54
CA THR A 213 -12.54 -6.76 -22.42
C THR A 213 -13.23 -7.03 -23.76
N TRP A 214 -12.95 -8.18 -24.38
CA TRP A 214 -13.50 -8.58 -25.67
C TRP A 214 -15.03 -8.73 -25.64
N CYS A 215 -15.58 -9.29 -24.54
CA CYS A 215 -17.02 -9.40 -24.34
C CYS A 215 -17.71 -8.06 -23.98
N GLY A 216 -16.97 -6.95 -23.89
CA GLY A 216 -17.53 -5.64 -23.54
C GLY A 216 -17.87 -5.48 -22.05
N TYR A 217 -17.28 -6.28 -21.15
CA TYR A 217 -17.46 -6.11 -19.72
C TYR A 217 -16.82 -4.78 -19.26
N PRO A 218 -17.57 -3.88 -18.59
CA PRO A 218 -17.12 -2.51 -18.34
C PRO A 218 -15.98 -2.39 -17.33
N ASN A 219 -15.73 -3.42 -16.50
CA ASN A 219 -14.73 -3.39 -15.43
C ASN A 219 -13.68 -4.49 -15.59
N ALA A 220 -13.17 -4.68 -16.81
CA ALA A 220 -12.15 -5.69 -17.11
C ALA A 220 -10.80 -5.36 -16.44
N LEU A 221 -10.61 -5.82 -15.20
CA LEU A 221 -9.44 -5.58 -14.36
C LEU A 221 -8.83 -6.91 -13.92
N TYR A 222 -7.55 -6.88 -13.55
CA TYR A 222 -6.94 -8.02 -12.86
C TYR A 222 -7.51 -8.11 -11.44
N THR A 223 -7.92 -9.32 -11.03
CA THR A 223 -8.38 -9.60 -9.67
C THR A 223 -7.22 -10.11 -8.83
N ILE A 224 -6.23 -9.25 -8.62
CA ILE A 224 -5.00 -9.55 -7.86
C ILE A 224 -5.00 -8.77 -6.54
N GLY A 225 -4.42 -9.39 -5.51
CA GLY A 225 -4.36 -8.82 -4.16
C GLY A 225 -3.25 -7.78 -3.96
N SER A 226 -2.40 -7.57 -4.95
CA SER A 226 -1.25 -6.68 -4.97
C SER A 226 -1.11 -6.04 -6.35
N ALA A 227 -0.14 -5.14 -6.55
CA ALA A 227 0.04 -4.40 -7.80
C ALA A 227 -1.25 -3.68 -8.25
N PHE A 228 -1.84 -2.91 -7.34
CA PHE A 228 -2.96 -2.03 -7.65
C PHE A 228 -2.82 -0.70 -6.93
N ALA A 229 -3.51 0.31 -7.41
CA ALA A 229 -3.58 1.63 -6.80
C ALA A 229 -5.04 2.12 -6.76
N VAL A 230 -5.39 2.86 -5.73
CA VAL A 230 -6.72 3.47 -5.54
C VAL A 230 -6.59 4.90 -5.06
N THR A 231 -7.60 5.72 -5.31
CA THR A 231 -7.73 7.02 -4.65
C THR A 231 -8.18 6.83 -3.19
N ALA A 232 -7.82 7.74 -2.30
CA ALA A 232 -8.22 7.69 -0.89
C ALA A 232 -9.76 7.72 -0.73
N ASP A 233 -10.45 8.57 -1.50
CA ASP A 233 -11.92 8.59 -1.57
C ASP A 233 -12.48 7.28 -2.13
N GLY A 234 -11.87 6.72 -3.18
CA GLY A 234 -12.27 5.43 -3.75
C GLY A 234 -12.18 4.29 -2.74
N TYR A 235 -11.06 4.19 -2.01
CA TYR A 235 -10.84 3.23 -0.92
C TYR A 235 -11.89 3.38 0.17
N MET A 236 -12.08 4.61 0.67
CA MET A 236 -13.04 4.94 1.72
C MET A 236 -14.47 4.53 1.33
N ARG A 237 -14.92 4.88 0.13
CA ARG A 237 -16.29 4.57 -0.35
C ARG A 237 -16.55 3.08 -0.50
N ARG A 238 -15.51 2.28 -0.72
CA ARG A 238 -15.61 0.82 -0.81
C ARG A 238 -15.56 0.11 0.54
N GLY A 239 -15.34 0.82 1.64
CA GLY A 239 -15.28 0.22 2.98
C GLY A 239 -13.90 -0.33 3.35
N GLY A 240 -12.87 0.04 2.59
CA GLY A 240 -11.53 -0.52 2.68
C GLY A 240 -11.36 -1.75 1.81
#